data_AF-A0A8J3CKL1-F1
#
_entry.id   AF-A0A8J3CKL1-F1
#
_cell.length_a   1.000
_cell.length_b   1.000
_cell.length_c   1.000
_cell.angle_alpha   90.00
_cell.angle_beta   90.00
_cell.angle_gamma   90.00
#
_symmetry.space_group_name_H-M   'P 1'
#
loop_
_entity.id
_entity.type
_entity.pdbx_description
1 polymer ?
#
loop_
_entity_poly.entity_id
_entity_poly.type
_entity_poly.pdbx_seq_one_letter_code
_entity_poly.pdbx_strand_id
1 'polypeptide(L)'
;MFQHVPVALVVELVTDLSGVDPSAGWVCRVLRETADVLAGVEKLIRTLLAAAHILHVDETGAKVTGARWWLHVSATEKLTTYHLDQSRGRPAITNLGIFDGVTGIAVHDCWASCNAYTDCEHALCGAHIARELIAADETHRGQYWQPKP
;
A
#
# COMPACT_ATOMS: atom_id res chain seq x y z
N MET A 1 -11.03 -1.34 9.93
CA MET A 1 -10.09 -1.81 10.97
C MET A 1 -8.92 -0.85 10.96
N PHE A 2 -8.75 -0.05 12.01
CA PHE A 2 -7.69 0.98 12.05
C PHE A 2 -6.35 0.30 12.41
N GLN A 3 -5.42 0.23 11.45
CA GLN A 3 -4.13 -0.49 11.61
C GLN A 3 -3.00 0.40 12.15
N HIS A 4 -3.27 1.49 12.87
CA HIS A 4 -2.20 2.38 13.33
C HIS A 4 -2.51 2.98 14.71
N VAL A 5 -2.44 2.15 15.76
CA VAL A 5 -2.48 2.65 17.15
C VAL A 5 -1.07 3.14 17.52
N PRO A 6 -0.88 4.42 17.89
CA PRO A 6 0.41 4.93 18.35
C PRO A 6 0.96 4.13 19.54
N VAL A 7 2.28 3.99 19.63
CA VAL A 7 2.94 3.22 20.71
C VAL A 7 2.49 3.68 22.10
N ALA A 8 2.31 4.98 22.30
CA ALA A 8 1.81 5.52 23.58
C ALA A 8 0.41 5.00 23.93
N LEU A 9 -0.51 4.95 22.95
CA LEU A 9 -1.85 4.41 23.17
C LEU A 9 -1.83 2.89 23.39
N VAL A 10 -0.86 2.17 22.82
CA VAL A 10 -0.68 0.74 23.12
C VAL A 10 -0.24 0.54 24.57
N VAL A 11 0.67 1.39 25.06
CA VAL A 11 1.07 1.38 26.48
C VAL A 11 -0.15 1.61 27.37
N GLU A 12 -0.91 2.69 27.13
CA GLU A 12 -2.12 3.01 27.89
C GLU A 12 -3.13 1.86 27.87
N LEU A 13 -3.41 1.29 26.69
CA LEU A 13 -4.36 0.19 26.54
C LEU A 13 -3.94 -1.06 27.33
N VAL A 14 -2.65 -1.42 27.31
CA VAL A 14 -2.15 -2.58 28.06
C VAL A 14 -2.23 -2.32 29.56
N THR A 15 -1.92 -1.10 30.00
CA THR A 15 -2.07 -0.70 31.41
C THR A 15 -3.51 -0.80 31.87
N ASP A 16 -4.44 -0.23 31.11
CA ASP A 16 -5.86 -0.21 31.46
C ASP A 16 -6.49 -1.61 31.51
N LEU A 17 -6.10 -2.51 30.59
CA LEU A 17 -6.70 -3.84 30.49
C LEU A 17 -6.07 -4.89 31.41
N SER A 18 -4.80 -4.72 31.78
CA SER A 18 -4.05 -5.75 32.50
C SER A 18 -3.48 -5.31 33.86
N GLY A 19 -3.44 -4.01 34.15
CA GLY A 19 -2.80 -3.45 35.35
C GLY A 19 -1.26 -3.47 35.32
N VAL A 20 -0.66 -3.94 34.22
CA VAL A 20 0.80 -3.92 33.99
C VAL A 20 1.18 -2.60 33.34
N ASP A 21 2.30 -1.99 33.75
CA ASP A 21 2.79 -0.72 33.18
C ASP A 21 4.00 -0.95 32.23
N PRO A 22 3.78 -1.28 30.94
CA PRO A 22 4.87 -1.53 30.01
C PRO A 22 5.54 -0.25 29.54
N SER A 23 6.85 -0.28 29.33
CA SER A 23 7.54 0.82 28.64
C SER A 23 7.27 0.82 27.14
N ALA A 24 7.35 1.99 26.50
CA ALA A 24 7.33 2.10 25.03
C ALA A 24 8.42 1.25 24.36
N GLY A 25 9.58 1.11 25.00
CA GLY A 25 10.68 0.26 24.52
C GLY A 25 10.33 -1.23 24.52
N TRP A 26 9.52 -1.69 25.46
CA TRP A 26 8.98 -3.04 25.49
C TRP A 26 7.98 -3.26 24.35
N VAL A 27 7.03 -2.35 24.16
CA VAL A 27 6.06 -2.42 23.05
C VAL A 27 6.76 -2.48 21.69
N CYS A 28 7.73 -1.59 21.45
CA CYS A 28 8.52 -1.59 20.22
C CYS A 28 9.32 -2.89 20.02
N ARG A 29 9.75 -3.55 21.10
CA ARG A 29 10.45 -4.85 21.02
C ARG A 29 9.48 -5.95 20.61
N VAL A 30 8.33 -6.04 21.25
CA VAL A 30 7.28 -7.03 20.91
C VAL A 30 6.86 -6.87 19.45
N LEU A 31 6.69 -5.63 18.96
CA LEU A 31 6.37 -5.37 17.55
C LEU A 31 7.44 -5.93 16.59
N ARG A 32 8.73 -5.76 16.91
CA ARG A 32 9.83 -6.31 16.09
C ARG A 32 9.87 -7.83 16.14
N GLU A 33 9.77 -8.42 17.33
CA GLU A 33 9.75 -9.88 17.51
C GLU A 33 8.56 -10.51 16.77
N THR A 34 7.40 -9.86 16.81
CA THR A 34 6.20 -10.29 16.07
C THR A 34 6.42 -10.19 14.56
N ALA A 35 7.06 -9.12 14.08
CA ALA A 35 7.40 -8.98 12.65
C ALA A 35 8.33 -10.12 12.19
N ASP A 36 9.34 -10.47 12.99
CA ASP A 36 10.27 -11.56 12.68
C ASP A 36 9.53 -12.91 12.58
N VAL A 37 8.60 -13.19 13.50
CA VAL A 37 7.77 -14.41 13.48
C VAL A 37 6.87 -14.46 12.24
N LEU A 38 6.36 -13.29 11.79
CA LEU A 38 5.47 -13.19 10.64
C LEU A 38 6.19 -13.13 9.29
N ALA A 39 7.53 -13.09 9.25
CA ALA A 39 8.28 -12.99 8.00
C ALA A 39 7.93 -14.09 6.99
N GLY A 40 7.70 -15.32 7.46
CA GLY A 40 7.25 -16.43 6.61
C GLY A 40 5.83 -16.25 6.06
N VAL A 41 4.93 -15.67 6.86
CA VAL A 41 3.56 -15.35 6.45
C VAL A 41 3.56 -14.24 5.41
N GLU A 42 4.35 -13.19 5.62
CA GLU A 42 4.51 -12.11 4.66
C GLU A 42 5.03 -12.63 3.32
N LYS A 43 6.06 -13.50 3.34
CA LYS A 43 6.57 -14.14 2.13
C LYS A 43 5.50 -14.95 1.40
N LEU A 44 4.71 -15.73 2.13
CA LEU A 44 3.60 -16.50 1.56
C LEU A 44 2.55 -15.58 0.92
N ILE A 45 2.16 -14.50 1.60
CA ILE A 45 1.22 -13.51 1.07
C ILE A 45 1.76 -12.92 -0.24
N ARG A 46 3.03 -12.51 -0.28
CA ARG A 46 3.66 -11.97 -1.49
C ARG A 46 3.66 -12.98 -2.65
N THR A 47 3.95 -14.26 -2.37
CA THR A 47 3.87 -15.33 -3.38
C THR A 47 2.44 -15.54 -3.90
N LEU A 48 1.45 -15.54 -3.02
CA LEU A 48 0.04 -15.70 -3.40
C LEU A 48 -0.49 -14.49 -4.17
N LEU A 49 -0.04 -13.28 -3.83
CA LEU A 49 -0.35 -12.05 -4.57
C LEU A 49 0.24 -12.09 -5.98
N ALA A 50 1.49 -12.53 -6.14
CA ALA A 50 2.12 -12.68 -7.46
C ALA A 50 1.35 -13.67 -8.35
N ALA A 51 0.87 -14.77 -7.77
CA ALA A 51 0.07 -15.78 -8.48
C ALA A 51 -1.41 -15.42 -8.66
N ALA A 52 -1.87 -14.27 -8.17
CA ALA A 52 -3.27 -13.88 -8.24
C ALA A 52 -3.68 -13.51 -9.68
N HIS A 53 -4.90 -13.88 -10.06
CA HIS A 53 -5.43 -13.50 -11.37
C HIS A 53 -5.70 -11.99 -11.49
N ILE A 54 -6.08 -11.33 -10.39
CA ILE A 54 -6.27 -9.88 -10.34
C ILE A 54 -5.46 -9.35 -9.16
N LEU A 55 -4.58 -8.39 -9.43
CA LEU A 55 -3.76 -7.71 -8.43
C LEU A 55 -4.06 -6.22 -8.45
N HIS A 56 -4.44 -5.66 -7.31
CA HIS A 56 -4.60 -4.23 -7.13
C HIS A 56 -3.33 -3.64 -6.53
N VAL A 57 -2.87 -2.53 -7.09
CA VAL A 57 -1.68 -1.83 -6.60
C VAL A 57 -1.96 -0.33 -6.49
N ASP A 58 -1.36 0.29 -5.49
CA ASP A 58 -1.47 1.72 -5.20
C ASP A 58 -0.26 2.15 -4.36
N GLU A 59 -0.03 3.45 -4.24
CA GLU A 59 1.00 3.98 -3.35
C GLU A 59 0.59 5.31 -2.71
N THR A 60 1.16 5.58 -1.54
CA THR A 60 1.00 6.88 -0.89
C THR A 60 2.29 7.37 -0.26
N GLY A 61 2.46 8.68 -0.24
CA GLY A 61 3.61 9.33 0.38
C GLY A 61 3.50 9.31 1.91
N ALA A 62 4.56 8.89 2.58
CA ALA A 62 4.70 8.92 4.04
C ALA A 62 5.90 9.77 4.47
N LYS A 63 5.86 10.28 5.70
CA LYS A 63 7.01 10.96 6.33
C LYS A 63 7.64 10.04 7.37
N VAL A 64 8.89 9.66 7.14
CA VAL A 64 9.70 8.88 8.09
C VAL A 64 10.86 9.76 8.50
N THR A 65 10.92 10.10 9.79
CA THR A 65 11.95 10.99 10.36
C THR A 65 12.16 12.28 9.54
N GLY A 66 11.07 12.88 9.05
CA GLY A 66 11.08 14.10 8.24
C GLY A 66 11.33 13.91 6.73
N ALA A 67 11.92 12.78 6.32
CA ALA A 67 12.14 12.44 4.92
C ALA A 67 10.87 11.87 4.26
N ARG A 68 10.72 12.10 2.95
CA ARG A 68 9.62 11.50 2.17
C ARG A 68 9.98 10.05 1.83
N TRP A 69 9.07 9.15 2.14
CA TRP A 69 9.07 7.75 1.75
C TRP A 69 7.75 7.43 1.05
N TRP A 70 7.65 6.25 0.46
CA TRP A 70 6.49 5.77 -0.27
C TRP A 70 6.07 4.43 0.31
N LEU A 71 4.82 4.35 0.72
CA LEU A 71 4.17 3.12 1.14
C LEU A 71 3.43 2.54 -0.06
N HIS A 72 3.98 1.47 -0.60
CA HIS A 72 3.41 0.69 -1.70
C HIS A 72 2.47 -0.36 -1.13
N VAL A 73 1.30 -0.52 -1.74
CA VAL A 73 0.36 -1.60 -1.39
C VAL A 73 0.13 -2.50 -2.59
N SER A 74 0.02 -3.79 -2.33
CA SER A 74 -0.45 -4.77 -3.31
C SER A 74 -1.47 -5.68 -2.65
N ALA A 75 -2.62 -5.86 -3.31
CA ALA A 75 -3.75 -6.50 -2.68
C ALA A 75 -4.66 -7.26 -3.65
N THR A 76 -5.38 -8.22 -3.08
CA THR A 76 -6.63 -8.80 -3.62
C THR A 76 -7.75 -8.55 -2.61
N GLU A 77 -8.92 -9.14 -2.83
CA GLU A 77 -10.01 -9.15 -1.84
C GLU A 77 -9.58 -9.69 -0.46
N LYS A 78 -8.63 -10.64 -0.42
CA LYS A 78 -8.29 -11.39 0.81
C LYS A 78 -6.87 -11.19 1.31
N LEU A 79 -5.99 -10.68 0.45
CA LEU A 79 -4.56 -10.60 0.72
C LEU A 79 -4.11 -9.16 0.54
N THR A 80 -3.27 -8.66 1.45
CA THR A 80 -2.68 -7.33 1.37
C THR A 80 -1.25 -7.40 1.86
N THR A 81 -0.37 -6.68 1.18
CA THR A 81 0.98 -6.43 1.65
C THR A 81 1.32 -4.95 1.51
N TYR A 82 2.17 -4.49 2.42
CA TYR A 82 2.71 -3.14 2.41
C TYR A 82 4.22 -3.18 2.26
N HIS A 83 4.79 -2.24 1.52
CA HIS A 83 6.23 -2.11 1.34
C HIS A 83 6.63 -0.64 1.41
N LEU A 84 7.51 -0.32 2.34
CA LEU A 84 7.97 1.04 2.57
C LEU A 84 9.34 1.23 1.92
N ASP A 85 9.44 2.18 1.00
CA ASP A 85 10.67 2.46 0.24
C ASP A 85 10.89 3.97 0.10
N GLN A 86 12.14 4.41 -0.04
CA GLN A 86 12.43 5.82 -0.34
C GLN A 86 12.12 6.16 -1.80
N SER A 87 12.20 5.17 -2.68
CA SER A 87 11.83 5.30 -4.08
C SER A 87 10.31 5.22 -4.24
N ARG A 88 9.76 6.11 -5.06
CA ARG A 88 8.43 5.87 -5.64
C ARG A 88 8.51 4.86 -6.77
N GLY A 89 9.57 4.93 -7.58
CA GLY A 89 9.67 4.31 -8.90
C GLY A 89 9.90 2.81 -8.92
N ARG A 90 10.26 2.32 -10.10
CA ARG A 90 10.64 0.92 -10.38
C ARG A 90 11.54 0.26 -9.31
N PRO A 91 12.54 0.94 -8.70
CA PRO A 91 13.33 0.31 -7.63
C PRO A 91 12.47 -0.22 -6.47
N ALA A 92 11.43 0.52 -6.05
CA ALA A 92 10.56 0.07 -4.98
C ALA A 92 9.69 -1.13 -5.39
N ILE A 93 9.20 -1.14 -6.63
CA ILE A 93 8.42 -2.25 -7.19
C ILE A 93 9.30 -3.51 -7.31
N THR A 94 10.55 -3.36 -7.75
CA THR A 94 11.52 -4.46 -7.80
C THR A 94 11.84 -4.97 -6.40
N ASN A 95 12.08 -4.07 -5.43
CA ASN A 95 12.32 -4.45 -4.03
C ASN A 95 11.11 -5.13 -3.38
N LEU A 96 9.89 -4.75 -3.78
CA LEU A 96 8.64 -5.40 -3.36
C LEU A 96 8.59 -6.87 -3.85
N GLY A 97 9.15 -7.17 -5.02
CA GLY A 97 9.38 -8.54 -5.48
C GLY A 97 8.10 -9.33 -5.82
N ILE A 98 7.02 -8.65 -6.19
CA ILE A 98 5.73 -9.28 -6.55
C ILE A 98 5.52 -9.30 -8.07
N PHE A 99 5.79 -8.17 -8.74
CA PHE A 99 5.37 -7.95 -10.12
C PHE A 99 5.98 -8.92 -11.14
N ASP A 100 7.21 -9.38 -10.91
CA ASP A 100 7.88 -10.32 -11.83
C ASP A 100 7.16 -11.68 -11.93
N GLY A 101 6.27 -12.00 -10.97
CA GLY A 101 5.45 -13.21 -11.00
C GLY A 101 4.00 -13.00 -11.47
N VAL A 102 3.60 -11.77 -11.76
CA VAL A 102 2.22 -11.44 -12.11
C VAL A 102 1.98 -11.71 -13.59
N THR A 103 1.05 -12.62 -13.88
CA THR A 103 0.63 -12.94 -15.26
C THR A 103 -0.86 -12.69 -15.50
N GLY A 104 -1.55 -12.15 -14.50
CA GLY A 104 -2.98 -11.82 -14.54
C GLY A 104 -3.23 -10.37 -14.97
N ILE A 105 -4.18 -9.72 -14.29
CA ILE A 105 -4.53 -8.32 -14.49
C ILE A 105 -3.99 -7.48 -13.33
N ALA A 106 -3.12 -6.52 -13.63
CA ALA A 106 -2.68 -5.50 -12.70
C ALA A 106 -3.60 -4.27 -12.78
N VAL A 107 -4.30 -3.97 -11.69
CA VAL A 107 -5.20 -2.81 -11.55
C VAL A 107 -4.48 -1.69 -10.83
N HIS A 108 -4.29 -0.54 -11.48
CA HIS A 108 -3.55 0.60 -10.92
C HIS A 108 -4.13 1.96 -11.34
N ASP A 109 -3.64 3.04 -10.74
CA ASP A 109 -4.09 4.43 -10.89
C ASP A 109 -3.52 5.17 -12.13
N CYS A 110 -3.21 4.44 -13.22
CA CYS A 110 -2.47 4.94 -14.38
C CYS A 110 -1.00 5.30 -14.12
N TRP A 111 -0.41 4.93 -12.98
CA TRP A 111 0.99 5.25 -12.75
C TRP A 111 1.94 4.56 -13.74
N ALA A 112 2.76 5.36 -14.44
CA ALA A 112 3.53 4.93 -15.61
C ALA A 112 4.58 3.84 -15.31
N SER A 113 5.07 3.72 -14.06
CA SER A 113 6.06 2.68 -13.73
C SER A 113 5.48 1.27 -13.81
N CYS A 114 4.16 1.11 -13.66
CA CYS A 114 3.48 -0.18 -13.85
C CYS A 114 3.59 -0.67 -15.30
N ASN A 115 3.66 0.24 -16.29
CA ASN A 115 3.74 -0.13 -17.71
C ASN A 115 5.03 -0.87 -18.10
N ALA A 116 6.03 -0.91 -17.21
CA ALA A 116 7.27 -1.66 -17.42
C ALA A 116 7.09 -3.18 -17.30
N TYR A 117 5.94 -3.65 -16.83
CA TYR A 117 5.65 -5.07 -16.55
C TYR A 117 4.73 -5.66 -17.62
N THR A 118 5.32 -6.19 -18.68
CA THR A 118 4.60 -6.61 -19.90
C THR A 118 4.02 -8.01 -19.85
N ASP A 119 4.34 -8.79 -18.82
CA ASP A 119 3.88 -10.18 -18.68
C ASP A 119 2.44 -10.27 -18.12
N CYS A 120 1.84 -9.13 -17.80
CA CYS A 120 0.47 -8.99 -17.29
C CYS A 120 -0.37 -8.05 -18.14
N GLU A 121 -1.69 -8.18 -18.05
CA GLU A 121 -2.63 -7.20 -18.58
C GLU A 121 -2.79 -6.04 -17.59
N HIS A 122 -3.11 -4.85 -18.11
CA HIS A 122 -3.28 -3.65 -17.29
C HIS A 122 -4.73 -3.17 -17.32
N ALA A 123 -5.25 -2.84 -16.14
CA ALA A 123 -6.54 -2.21 -15.98
C ALA A 123 -6.42 -0.96 -15.10
N LEU A 124 -7.29 0.02 -15.37
CA LEU A 124 -7.33 1.24 -14.57
C LEU A 124 -8.24 1.07 -13.35
N CYS A 125 -7.80 1.61 -12.22
CA CYS A 125 -8.57 1.59 -10.99
C CYS A 125 -9.80 2.51 -11.11
N GLY A 126 -10.99 1.91 -11.16
CA GLY A 126 -12.26 2.66 -11.26
C GLY A 126 -12.49 3.62 -10.10
N ALA A 127 -12.01 3.29 -8.89
CA ALA A 127 -12.11 4.18 -7.73
C ALA A 127 -11.22 5.43 -7.85
N HIS A 128 -10.05 5.31 -8.50
CA HIS A 128 -9.22 6.47 -8.81
C HIS A 128 -9.89 7.32 -9.88
N ILE A 129 -10.37 6.71 -10.97
CA ILE A 129 -11.09 7.43 -12.03
C ILE A 129 -12.28 8.21 -11.46
N ALA A 130 -13.10 7.59 -10.60
CA ALA A 130 -14.24 8.26 -9.99
C ALA A 130 -13.82 9.47 -9.15
N ARG A 131 -12.73 9.37 -8.37
CA ARG A 131 -12.20 10.50 -7.59
C ARG A 131 -11.69 11.62 -8.49
N GLU A 132 -10.96 11.30 -9.55
CA GLU A 132 -10.46 12.29 -10.50
C GLU A 132 -11.61 13.01 -11.22
N LEU A 133 -12.67 12.29 -11.59
CA LEU A 133 -13.87 12.89 -12.20
C LEU A 133 -14.61 13.83 -11.25
N ILE A 134 -14.75 13.44 -9.97
CA ILE A 134 -15.34 14.31 -8.94
C ILE A 134 -14.47 15.55 -8.73
N ALA A 135 -13.15 15.38 -8.59
CA ALA A 135 -12.23 16.49 -8.40
C ALA A 135 -12.24 17.46 -9.59
N ALA A 136 -12.36 16.94 -10.81
CA ALA A 136 -12.48 17.75 -12.01
C ALA A 136 -13.79 18.57 -12.02
N ASP A 137 -14.94 17.96 -11.67
CA ASP A 137 -16.21 18.67 -11.55
C ASP A 137 -16.14 19.79 -10.49
N GLU A 138 -15.57 19.49 -9.32
CA GLU A 138 -15.45 20.45 -8.22
C GLU A 138 -14.51 21.61 -8.53
N THR A 139 -13.37 21.33 -9.16
CA THR A 139 -12.31 22.32 -9.44
C THR A 139 -12.60 23.15 -10.70
N HIS A 140 -13.29 22.58 -11.68
CA HIS A 140 -13.48 23.18 -13.00
C HIS A 140 -14.96 23.38 -13.35
N ARG A 141 -15.78 23.72 -12.35
CA ARG A 141 -17.22 23.99 -12.54
C ARG A 141 -17.47 24.94 -13.73
N GLY A 142 -18.26 24.47 -14.70
CA GLY A 142 -18.66 25.25 -15.88
C GLY A 142 -17.65 25.23 -17.03
N GLN A 143 -16.53 24.51 -16.93
CA GLN A 143 -15.71 24.19 -18.09
C GLN A 143 -16.35 23.05 -18.88
N TYR A 144 -16.47 23.25 -20.19
CA TYR A 144 -16.97 22.23 -21.11
C TYR A 144 -15.81 21.63 -21.89
N TRP A 145 -15.91 20.34 -22.20
CA TRP A 145 -14.98 19.71 -23.13
C TRP A 145 -15.03 20.47 -24.47
N GLN A 146 -13.90 21.02 -24.90
CA GLN A 146 -13.79 21.67 -26.20
C GLN A 146 -14.14 20.62 -27.27
N PRO A 147 -15.22 20.79 -28.06
CA PRO A 147 -15.49 19.87 -29.16
C PRO A 147 -14.29 19.83 -30.09
N LYS A 148 -13.96 18.65 -30.63
CA LYS A 148 -12.90 18.53 -31.64
C LYS A 148 -13.21 19.52 -32.79
N PRO A 149 -12.20 20.28 -33.28
CA PRO A 149 -12.38 21.20 -34.39
C PRO A 149 -12.81 20.47 -35.66
#